data_AF-A0A134AD96-F1
#
_entry.id   AF-A0A134AD96-F1
#
_cell.length_a   1.000
_cell.length_b   1.000
_cell.length_c   1.000
_cell.angle_alpha   90.00
_cell.angle_beta   90.00
_cell.angle_gamma   90.00
#
_symmetry.space_group_name_H-M   'P 1'
#
loop_
_entity.id
_entity.type
_entity.pdbx_description
1 polymer ?
#
loop_
_entity_poly.entity_id
_entity_poly.type
_entity_poly.pdbx_seq_one_letter_code
_entity_poly.pdbx_strand_id
1 'polypeptide(L)'
;MQIGYLHNVVMTNLRKIMMHFNIESNKQLSEFADVKEKTIESWFSNKRSPKISTLDKIANKLKIPTYILFKEDLEISNINIYDSIENNSSDSLEKNLRNEYIRRGKTSWNDISSIYSGLLSVDTLKAYHRKKNRITPPLNTLERLSSYLGIPAGELIKGDYNEKNQ
;
A
#
# COMPACT_ATOMS: atom_id res chain seq x y z
N MET A 1 -0.20 16.41 -8.90
CA MET A 1 0.09 15.56 -7.73
C MET A 1 1.54 15.83 -7.32
N GLN A 2 1.76 16.32 -6.10
CA GLN A 2 3.10 16.64 -5.58
C GLN A 2 3.77 15.33 -5.15
N ILE A 3 5.04 15.09 -5.54
CA ILE A 3 5.78 13.89 -5.14
C ILE A 3 5.82 13.82 -3.61
N GLY A 4 5.39 12.69 -3.05
CA GLY A 4 5.32 12.48 -1.60
C GLY A 4 3.96 12.77 -0.97
N TYR A 5 2.94 13.12 -1.76
CA TYR A 5 1.58 13.27 -1.27
C TYR A 5 1.06 11.97 -0.64
N LEU A 6 1.25 10.82 -1.32
CA LEU A 6 0.81 9.53 -0.81
C LEU A 6 1.48 9.16 0.52
N HIS A 7 2.76 9.53 0.70
CA HIS A 7 3.45 9.33 1.97
C HIS A 7 2.73 10.09 3.10
N ASN A 8 2.37 11.34 2.87
CA ASN A 8 1.66 12.16 3.85
C ASN A 8 0.28 11.58 4.19
N VAL A 9 -0.46 11.10 3.19
CA VAL A 9 -1.74 10.41 3.39
C VAL A 9 -1.55 9.20 4.31
N VAL A 10 -0.61 8.31 3.97
CA VAL A 10 -0.34 7.09 4.74
C VAL A 10 0.09 7.41 6.18
N MET A 11 0.99 8.37 6.38
CA MET A 11 1.44 8.75 7.73
C MET A 11 0.35 9.43 8.55
N THR A 12 -0.48 10.27 7.93
CA THR A 12 -1.62 10.90 8.59
C THR A 12 -2.63 9.87 9.05
N ASN A 13 -2.98 8.93 8.17
CA ASN A 13 -3.91 7.85 8.49
C ASN A 13 -3.36 6.91 9.54
N LEU A 14 -2.07 6.58 9.46
CA LEU A 14 -1.41 5.76 10.48
C LEU A 14 -1.49 6.42 11.85
N ARG A 15 -1.28 7.74 11.97
CA ARG A 15 -1.46 8.46 13.24
C ARG A 15 -2.90 8.40 13.76
N LYS A 16 -3.89 8.65 12.89
CA LYS A 16 -5.31 8.58 13.27
C LYS A 16 -5.67 7.18 13.80
N ILE A 17 -5.19 6.13 13.12
CA ILE A 17 -5.39 4.74 13.51
C ILE A 17 -4.67 4.44 14.83
N MET A 18 -3.42 4.88 15.00
CA MET A 18 -2.70 4.73 16.27
C MET A 18 -3.51 5.29 17.45
N MET A 19 -4.07 6.49 17.30
CA MET A 19 -4.93 7.09 18.33
C MET A 19 -6.18 6.26 18.61
N HIS A 20 -6.84 5.75 17.57
CA HIS A 20 -8.04 4.92 17.72
C HIS A 20 -7.78 3.60 18.47
N PHE A 21 -6.62 3.00 18.24
CA PHE A 21 -6.21 1.73 18.87
C PHE A 21 -5.37 1.91 20.14
N ASN A 22 -5.29 3.13 20.70
CA ASN A 22 -4.48 3.45 21.89
C ASN A 22 -2.99 3.04 21.75
N ILE A 23 -2.42 3.22 20.56
CA ILE A 23 -0.98 3.09 20.32
C ILE A 23 -0.35 4.46 20.57
N GLU A 24 0.25 4.62 21.74
CA GLU A 24 0.68 5.93 22.26
C GLU A 24 2.14 6.26 21.94
N SER A 25 2.92 5.32 21.40
CA SER A 25 4.36 5.50 21.19
C SER A 25 4.91 4.90 19.90
N ASN A 26 6.01 5.49 19.41
CA ASN A 26 6.79 4.93 18.31
C ASN A 26 7.33 3.53 18.66
N LYS A 27 7.67 3.30 19.93
CA LYS A 27 8.08 1.98 20.45
C LYS A 27 7.00 0.92 20.22
N GLN A 28 5.76 1.16 20.66
CA GLN A 28 4.66 0.21 20.46
C GLN A 28 4.41 -0.04 18.96
N LEU A 29 4.38 1.02 18.13
CA LEU A 29 4.21 0.83 16.69
C LEU A 29 5.37 0.02 16.07
N SER A 30 6.59 0.18 16.58
CA SER A 30 7.76 -0.55 16.11
C SER A 30 7.67 -2.04 16.36
N GLU A 31 7.02 -2.46 17.47
CA GLU A 31 6.75 -3.86 17.79
C GLU A 31 5.72 -4.46 16.82
N PHE A 32 4.69 -3.69 16.44
CA PHE A 32 3.69 -4.10 15.45
C PHE A 32 4.31 -4.25 14.05
N ALA A 33 5.20 -3.32 13.70
CA ALA A 33 5.87 -3.26 12.41
C ALA A 33 7.07 -4.23 12.29
N ASP A 34 7.58 -4.74 13.41
CA ASP A 34 8.82 -5.52 13.48
C ASP A 34 10.00 -4.75 12.86
N VAL A 35 10.19 -3.51 13.33
CA VAL A 35 11.31 -2.62 12.95
C VAL A 35 11.84 -1.88 14.18
N LYS A 36 12.97 -1.18 14.03
CA LYS A 36 13.49 -0.32 15.11
C LYS A 36 12.64 0.95 15.26
N GLU A 37 12.42 1.42 16.48
CA GLU A 37 11.73 2.68 16.79
C GLU A 37 12.21 3.88 15.96
N LYS A 38 13.54 4.05 15.81
CA LYS A 38 14.14 5.10 14.96
C LYS A 38 13.71 5.05 13.49
N THR A 39 13.29 3.88 13.01
CA THR A 39 12.71 3.70 11.67
C THR A 39 11.33 4.34 11.59
N ILE A 40 10.50 4.16 12.62
CA ILE A 40 9.19 4.78 12.75
C ILE A 40 9.32 6.31 12.80
N GLU A 41 10.23 6.82 13.62
CA GLU A 41 10.55 8.27 13.67
C GLU A 41 10.94 8.83 12.30
N SER A 42 11.71 8.05 11.53
CA SER A 42 12.13 8.44 10.18
C SER A 42 10.97 8.47 9.20
N TRP A 43 9.93 7.66 9.40
CA TRP A 43 8.70 7.72 8.59
C TRP A 43 7.92 8.99 8.88
N PHE A 44 7.66 9.29 10.16
CA PHE A 44 6.90 10.47 10.54
C PHE A 44 7.62 11.81 10.29
N SER A 45 8.95 11.78 10.15
CA SER A 45 9.76 12.93 9.73
C SER A 45 10.03 12.97 8.22
N ASN A 46 9.38 12.11 7.43
CA ASN A 46 9.52 12.00 5.98
C ASN A 46 10.97 11.78 5.50
N LYS A 47 11.85 11.24 6.36
CA LYS A 47 13.23 10.89 6.02
C LYS A 47 13.32 9.53 5.32
N ARG A 48 12.35 8.65 5.59
CA ARG A 48 12.23 7.31 4.98
C ARG A 48 10.76 7.00 4.74
N SER A 49 10.47 6.17 3.74
CA SER A 49 9.12 5.63 3.55
C SER A 49 9.02 4.19 4.07
N PRO A 50 7.89 3.80 4.68
CA PRO A 50 7.65 2.40 5.01
C PRO A 50 7.54 1.56 3.74
N LYS A 51 7.92 0.28 3.83
CA LYS A 51 7.59 -0.70 2.81
C LYS A 51 6.12 -1.09 2.96
N ILE A 52 5.44 -1.36 1.85
CA ILE A 52 4.04 -1.80 1.87
C ILE A 52 3.88 -3.10 2.69
N SER A 53 4.81 -4.05 2.55
CA SER A 53 4.79 -5.27 3.36
C SER A 53 4.96 -5.03 4.87
N THR A 54 5.61 -3.93 5.27
CA THR A 54 5.67 -3.54 6.68
C THR A 54 4.33 -2.93 7.13
N LEU A 55 3.65 -2.20 6.26
CA LEU A 55 2.28 -1.74 6.53
C LEU A 55 1.30 -2.91 6.63
N ASP A 56 1.47 -3.96 5.82
CA ASP A 56 0.69 -5.20 5.93
C ASP A 56 0.84 -5.83 7.33
N LYS A 57 2.06 -5.88 7.87
CA LYS A 57 2.30 -6.39 9.25
C LYS A 57 1.53 -5.59 10.29
N ILE A 58 1.62 -4.25 10.23
CA ILE A 58 0.92 -3.35 11.15
C ILE A 58 -0.59 -3.57 11.03
N ALA A 59 -1.11 -3.57 9.80
CA ALA A 59 -2.54 -3.73 9.50
C ALA A 59 -3.07 -5.10 9.98
N ASN A 60 -2.29 -6.17 9.83
CA ASN A 60 -2.63 -7.50 10.36
C ASN A 60 -2.75 -7.51 11.88
N LYS A 61 -1.82 -6.85 12.59
CA LYS A 61 -1.89 -6.75 14.06
C LYS A 61 -3.09 -5.94 14.53
N LEU A 62 -3.48 -4.92 13.77
CA LEU A 62 -4.66 -4.09 14.02
C LEU A 62 -5.96 -4.68 13.48
N LYS A 63 -5.87 -5.81 12.79
CA LYS A 63 -6.97 -6.50 12.11
C LYS A 63 -7.78 -5.61 11.16
N ILE A 64 -7.08 -4.75 10.42
CA ILE A 64 -7.67 -3.87 9.40
C ILE A 64 -7.09 -4.15 8.02
N PRO A 65 -7.79 -3.83 6.93
CA PRO A 65 -7.24 -3.90 5.59
C PRO A 65 -6.14 -2.85 5.34
N THR A 66 -5.01 -3.23 4.75
CA THR A 66 -3.88 -2.31 4.48
C THR A 66 -4.29 -1.11 3.64
N TYR A 67 -5.18 -1.30 2.66
CA TYR A 67 -5.61 -0.22 1.76
C TYR A 67 -6.30 0.95 2.49
N ILE A 68 -6.81 0.73 3.72
CA ILE A 68 -7.41 1.79 4.55
C ILE A 68 -6.37 2.89 4.86
N LEU A 69 -5.09 2.53 5.02
CA LEU A 69 -4.01 3.49 5.25
C LEU A 69 -3.83 4.46 4.07
N PHE A 70 -4.31 4.11 2.88
CA PHE A 70 -4.11 4.85 1.63
C PHE A 70 -5.33 5.69 1.22
N LYS A 71 -6.40 5.71 2.03
CA LYS A 71 -7.61 6.52 1.76
C LYS A 71 -7.35 8.00 2.05
N GLU A 72 -7.61 8.87 1.08
CA GLU A 72 -7.40 10.32 1.24
C GLU A 72 -8.32 10.90 2.32
N ASP A 73 -9.60 10.52 2.30
CA ASP A 73 -10.62 10.97 3.26
C ASP A 73 -10.97 9.87 4.27
N LEU A 74 -9.99 9.41 5.05
CA LEU A 74 -10.23 8.39 6.06
C LEU A 74 -11.06 8.92 7.25
N GLU A 75 -12.27 8.39 7.37
CA GLU A 75 -13.11 8.46 8.57
C GLU A 75 -12.87 7.24 9.47
N ILE A 76 -12.32 7.49 10.67
CA ILE A 76 -11.96 6.44 11.63
C ILE A 76 -13.16 5.63 12.11
N SER A 77 -14.34 6.25 12.23
CA SER A 77 -15.58 5.59 12.64
C SER A 77 -16.03 4.48 11.69
N ASN A 78 -15.55 4.48 10.45
CA ASN A 78 -16.00 3.55 9.40
C ASN A 78 -14.94 2.46 9.12
N ILE A 79 -13.95 2.31 10.00
CA ILE A 79 -12.96 1.24 9.88
C ILE A 79 -13.58 -0.06 10.36
N ASN A 80 -13.75 -1.00 9.43
CA ASN A 80 -14.11 -2.37 9.77
C ASN A 80 -12.90 -3.08 10.39
N ILE A 81 -13.09 -3.59 11.60
CA ILE A 81 -12.13 -4.43 12.31
C ILE A 81 -12.59 -5.88 12.13
N TYR A 82 -11.69 -6.73 11.65
CA TYR A 82 -12.00 -8.13 11.34
C TYR A 82 -11.58 -9.05 12.48
N ASP A 83 -12.17 -10.24 12.58
CA ASP A 83 -11.72 -11.24 13.57
C ASP A 83 -10.33 -11.78 13.25
N SER A 84 -10.08 -12.03 11.96
CA SER A 84 -8.77 -12.34 11.42
C SER A 84 -8.63 -11.78 10.00
N ILE A 85 -7.42 -11.36 9.66
CA ILE A 85 -7.08 -10.83 8.35
C ILE A 85 -5.62 -11.19 8.03
N GLU A 86 -5.37 -11.53 6.78
CA GLU A 86 -4.02 -11.71 6.25
C GLU A 86 -3.86 -10.79 5.03
N ASN A 87 -3.37 -9.58 5.30
CA ASN A 87 -3.05 -8.64 4.24
C ASN A 87 -1.85 -9.13 3.43
N ASN A 88 -2.03 -9.13 2.11
CA ASN A 88 -0.98 -9.39 1.15
C ASN A 88 -1.11 -8.39 -0.01
N SER A 89 -0.56 -7.19 0.22
CA SER A 89 -0.61 -6.12 -0.77
C SER A 89 0.17 -6.45 -2.04
N SER A 90 1.16 -7.36 -1.97
CA SER A 90 1.93 -7.80 -3.14
C SER A 90 1.10 -8.65 -4.11
N ASP A 91 0.25 -9.53 -3.57
CA ASP A 91 -0.71 -10.32 -4.36
C ASP A 91 -1.83 -9.46 -4.89
N SER A 92 -2.37 -8.58 -4.04
CA SER A 92 -3.42 -7.64 -4.45
C SER A 92 -2.93 -6.71 -5.57
N LEU A 93 -1.72 -6.17 -5.45
CA LEU A 93 -1.12 -5.31 -6.48
C LEU A 93 -0.96 -6.00 -7.82
N GLU A 94 -0.43 -7.22 -7.85
CA GLU A 94 -0.24 -7.94 -9.11
C GLU A 94 -1.59 -8.22 -9.79
N LYS A 95 -2.55 -8.73 -9.02
CA LYS A 95 -3.90 -9.01 -9.52
C LYS A 95 -4.56 -7.75 -10.09
N ASN A 96 -4.51 -6.65 -9.34
CA ASN A 96 -5.19 -5.41 -9.71
C ASN A 96 -4.51 -4.73 -10.92
N LEU A 97 -3.18 -4.69 -10.97
CA LEU A 97 -2.45 -4.22 -12.15
C LEU A 97 -2.77 -5.06 -13.38
N ARG A 98 -2.76 -6.40 -13.26
CA ARG A 98 -3.09 -7.31 -14.35
C ARG A 98 -4.50 -7.08 -14.88
N ASN A 99 -5.48 -6.97 -13.99
CA ASN A 99 -6.87 -6.69 -14.36
C ASN A 99 -6.99 -5.35 -15.10
N GLU A 100 -6.29 -4.34 -14.61
CA GLU A 100 -6.31 -3.01 -15.22
C GLU A 100 -5.68 -2.99 -16.63
N TYR A 101 -4.58 -3.71 -16.82
CA TYR A 101 -3.96 -3.83 -18.15
C TYR A 101 -4.87 -4.55 -19.15
N ILE A 102 -5.52 -5.64 -18.71
CA ILE A 102 -6.51 -6.36 -19.53
C ILE A 102 -7.67 -5.44 -19.89
N ARG A 103 -8.21 -4.70 -18.92
CA ARG A 103 -9.30 -3.74 -19.13
C ARG A 103 -8.95 -2.67 -20.17
N ARG A 104 -7.67 -2.27 -20.25
CA ARG A 104 -7.15 -1.33 -21.25
C ARG A 104 -6.74 -1.97 -22.59
N GLY A 105 -6.90 -3.27 -22.75
CA GLY A 105 -6.47 -4.00 -23.94
C GLY A 105 -4.94 -4.06 -24.12
N LYS A 106 -4.17 -3.95 -23.03
CA LYS A 106 -2.70 -3.95 -23.06
C LYS A 106 -2.20 -5.37 -22.80
N THR A 107 -1.73 -6.04 -23.85
CA THR A 107 -1.40 -7.48 -23.81
C THR A 107 0.10 -7.76 -23.86
N SER A 108 0.92 -6.85 -24.39
CA SER A 108 2.38 -6.98 -24.39
C SER A 108 3.04 -6.13 -23.30
N TRP A 109 4.25 -6.51 -22.89
CA TRP A 109 5.03 -5.73 -21.92
C TRP A 109 5.40 -4.34 -22.44
N ASN A 110 5.58 -4.17 -23.74
CA ASN A 110 5.86 -2.87 -24.34
C ASN A 110 4.61 -1.98 -24.28
N ASP A 111 3.43 -2.54 -24.53
CA ASP A 111 2.16 -1.82 -24.40
C ASP A 111 1.92 -1.38 -22.96
N ILE A 112 2.16 -2.27 -21.99
CA ILE A 112 2.06 -1.95 -20.57
C ILE A 112 3.07 -0.85 -20.21
N SER A 113 4.31 -0.97 -20.64
CA SER A 113 5.36 0.02 -20.38
C SER A 113 5.03 1.39 -20.98
N SER A 114 4.34 1.42 -22.13
CA SER A 114 3.93 2.67 -22.81
C SER A 114 2.97 3.51 -21.96
N ILE A 115 2.16 2.88 -21.10
CA ILE A 115 1.26 3.58 -20.16
C ILE A 115 2.06 4.54 -19.27
N TYR A 116 3.27 4.12 -18.87
CA TYR A 116 4.10 4.83 -17.91
C TYR A 116 5.11 5.77 -18.58
N SER A 117 5.07 5.93 -19.91
CA SER A 117 5.93 6.87 -20.66
C SER A 117 7.42 6.78 -20.29
N GLY A 118 7.94 5.56 -20.10
CA GLY A 118 9.35 5.32 -19.77
C GLY A 118 9.71 5.49 -18.28
N LEU A 119 8.76 5.81 -17.40
CA LEU A 119 9.00 5.86 -15.95
C LEU A 119 9.51 4.52 -15.41
N LEU A 120 8.85 3.42 -15.79
CA LEU A 120 9.25 2.08 -15.37
C LEU A 120 9.80 1.32 -16.56
N SER A 121 10.91 0.61 -16.32
CA SER A 121 11.40 -0.36 -17.29
C SER A 121 10.47 -1.57 -17.34
N VAL A 122 10.47 -2.26 -18.46
CA VAL A 122 9.78 -3.55 -18.63
C VAL A 122 10.21 -4.55 -17.55
N ASP A 123 11.47 -4.56 -17.15
CA ASP A 123 11.96 -5.49 -16.12
C ASP A 123 11.44 -5.15 -14.73
N THR A 124 11.30 -3.86 -14.39
CA THR A 124 10.66 -3.43 -13.14
C THR A 124 9.18 -3.83 -13.14
N LEU A 125 8.47 -3.63 -14.24
CA LEU A 125 7.07 -4.05 -14.37
C LEU A 125 6.91 -5.56 -14.22
N LYS A 126 7.76 -6.35 -14.89
CA LYS A 126 7.82 -7.81 -14.73
C LYS A 126 8.10 -8.20 -13.29
N ALA A 127 8.96 -7.48 -12.57
CA ALA A 127 9.27 -7.76 -11.17
C ALA A 127 8.04 -7.68 -10.25
N TYR A 128 7.12 -6.75 -10.52
CA TYR A 128 5.84 -6.65 -9.82
C TYR A 128 4.87 -7.80 -10.15
N HIS A 129 5.10 -8.54 -11.24
CA HIS A 129 4.25 -9.66 -11.69
C HIS A 129 4.90 -11.04 -11.51
N ARG A 130 6.06 -11.12 -10.83
CA ARG A 130 6.73 -12.41 -10.59
C ARG A 130 5.89 -13.30 -9.69
N LYS A 131 5.91 -14.62 -9.92
CA LYS A 131 5.27 -15.60 -9.03
C LYS A 131 6.05 -15.86 -7.73
N LYS A 132 7.39 -15.70 -7.77
CA LYS A 132 8.28 -15.90 -6.63
C LYS A 132 9.09 -14.63 -6.38
N ASN A 133 9.39 -14.33 -5.12
CA ASN A 133 10.15 -13.14 -4.71
C ASN A 133 9.59 -11.85 -5.34
N ARG A 134 8.26 -11.75 -5.39
CA ARG A 134 7.58 -10.57 -5.91
C ARG A 134 7.90 -9.38 -5.00
N ILE A 135 8.28 -8.27 -5.61
CA ILE A 135 8.56 -7.03 -4.89
C ILE A 135 7.36 -6.10 -5.01
N THR A 136 7.14 -5.30 -3.98
CA THR A 136 6.21 -4.16 -4.04
C THR A 136 6.96 -2.88 -4.38
N PRO A 137 6.39 -1.97 -5.18
CA PRO A 137 6.96 -0.65 -5.39
C PRO A 137 7.07 0.12 -4.06
N PRO A 138 8.08 0.99 -3.91
CA PRO A 138 8.06 2.01 -2.87
C PRO A 138 6.86 2.95 -3.05
N LEU A 139 6.45 3.65 -1.98
CA LEU A 139 5.24 4.50 -2.00
C LEU A 139 5.26 5.55 -3.12
N ASN A 140 6.40 6.20 -3.37
CA ASN A 140 6.51 7.17 -4.46
C ASN A 140 6.28 6.54 -5.84
N THR A 141 6.74 5.31 -6.07
CA THR A 141 6.50 4.58 -7.31
C THR A 141 5.05 4.14 -7.39
N LEU A 142 4.44 3.71 -6.28
CA LEU A 142 3.01 3.38 -6.24
C LEU A 142 2.14 4.60 -6.56
N GLU A 143 2.46 5.77 -6.00
CA GLU A 143 1.80 7.05 -6.30
C GLU A 143 1.90 7.41 -7.80
N ARG A 144 3.04 7.17 -8.42
CA ARG A 144 3.19 7.41 -9.85
C ARG A 144 2.39 6.39 -10.67
N LEU A 145 2.45 5.10 -10.32
CA LEU A 145 1.65 4.05 -10.95
C LEU A 145 0.16 4.43 -10.93
N SER A 146 -0.34 4.81 -9.75
CA SER A 146 -1.74 5.19 -9.52
C SER A 146 -2.13 6.41 -10.36
N SER A 147 -1.25 7.42 -10.44
CA SER A 147 -1.44 8.62 -11.26
C SER A 147 -1.52 8.32 -12.76
N TYR A 148 -0.59 7.52 -13.32
CA TYR A 148 -0.63 7.15 -14.75
C TYR A 148 -1.86 6.30 -15.11
N LEU A 149 -2.31 5.47 -14.17
CA LEU A 149 -3.51 4.67 -14.34
C LEU A 149 -4.79 5.50 -14.08
N GLY A 150 -4.72 6.65 -13.40
CA GLY A 150 -5.93 7.37 -12.98
C GLY A 150 -6.76 6.56 -11.98
N ILE A 151 -6.11 5.77 -11.14
CA ILE A 151 -6.74 4.91 -10.11
C ILE A 151 -6.13 5.29 -8.76
N PRO A 152 -6.89 5.38 -7.66
CA PRO A 152 -6.32 5.61 -6.34
C PRO A 152 -5.32 4.53 -5.92
N ALA A 153 -4.22 4.91 -5.27
CA ALA A 153 -3.17 3.97 -4.87
C ALA A 153 -3.69 2.86 -3.94
N GLY A 154 -4.66 3.17 -3.07
CA GLY A 154 -5.31 2.18 -2.21
C GLY A 154 -6.03 1.08 -3.00
N GLU A 155 -6.69 1.42 -4.12
CA GLU A 155 -7.38 0.43 -4.96
C GLU A 155 -6.41 -0.50 -5.69
N LEU A 156 -5.18 -0.05 -5.96
CA LEU A 156 -4.15 -0.93 -6.52
C LEU A 156 -3.74 -2.03 -5.54
N ILE A 157 -3.73 -1.78 -4.24
CA ILE A 157 -3.29 -2.77 -3.22
C ILE A 157 -4.45 -3.40 -2.45
N LYS A 158 -5.69 -3.10 -2.82
CA LYS A 158 -6.88 -3.62 -2.15
C LYS A 158 -7.08 -5.10 -2.47
N GLY A 159 -7.09 -5.92 -1.42
CA GLY A 159 -7.42 -7.34 -1.51
C GLY A 159 -8.93 -7.61 -1.52
N ASP A 160 -9.29 -8.87 -1.77
CA ASP A 160 -10.66 -9.35 -1.63
C ASP A 160 -10.91 -9.72 -0.16
N TYR A 161 -11.39 -8.78 0.64
CA TYR A 161 -11.75 -9.04 2.04
C TYR A 161 -13.18 -9.59 2.08
N ASN A 162 -13.33 -10.89 2.34
CA ASN A 162 -14.66 -11.50 2.46
C ASN A 162 -15.37 -10.99 3.70
N GLU A 163 -16.60 -10.49 3.54
CA GLU A 163 -17.50 -10.02 4.61
C GLU A 163 -17.90 -11.11 5.62
N LYS A 164 -17.54 -12.37 5.39
CA LYS A 164 -17.90 -13.50 6.26
C LYS A 164 -17.18 -13.55 7.61
N ASN A 165 -16.25 -12.62 7.86
CA ASN A 165 -15.42 -12.54 9.08
C ASN A 165 -15.62 -11.20 9.84
N GLN A 166 -16.77 -10.54 9.64
CA GLN A 166 -17.22 -9.39 10.43
C GLN A 166 -18.08 -9.84 11.60
#